data_AF-A0A2A9MGW0-F1
#
_entry.id   AF-A0A2A9MGW0-F1
#
_cell.length_a   1.000
_cell.length_b   1.000
_cell.length_c   1.000
_cell.angle_alpha   90.00
_cell.angle_beta   90.00
_cell.angle_gamma   90.00
#
_symmetry.space_group_name_H-M   'P 1'
#
loop_
_entity.id
_entity.type
_entity.pdbx_description
1 polymer ?
#
loop_
_entity_poly.entity_id
_entity_poly.type
_entity_poly.pdbx_seq_one_letter_code
_entity_poly.pdbx_strand_id
1 'polypeptide(L)'
;MSLASRLMAMSRPRLGMLQLWCKDSKCAKEKVTWSQFFDSEYFWTKANVGPFFLVLFTSPFWYQGLKTMYASCRYRKLNEREIISDRYTWLHERMLEDEVERALLQHVPAGGFDKSRPGLILGPSAL
;
A
#
# COMPACT_ATOMS: atom_id res chain seq x y z
N MET A 1 -20.74 2.52 17.11
CA MET A 1 -20.35 2.81 15.71
C MET A 1 -18.86 3.13 15.69
N SER A 2 -18.05 2.29 15.07
CA SER A 2 -16.59 2.22 15.27
C SER A 2 -15.81 3.28 14.48
N LEU A 3 -14.75 3.86 15.08
CA LEU A 3 -13.80 4.81 14.47
C LEU A 3 -13.20 4.32 13.14
N ALA A 4 -13.18 2.99 12.92
CA ALA A 4 -12.71 2.38 11.69
C ALA A 4 -13.54 2.77 10.45
N SER A 5 -14.84 3.07 10.59
CA SER A 5 -15.66 3.50 9.46
C SER A 5 -15.46 4.97 9.08
N ARG A 6 -14.82 5.80 9.94
CA ARG A 6 -14.44 7.19 9.60
C ARG A 6 -13.12 7.28 8.83
N LEU A 7 -12.16 6.38 9.08
CA LEU A 7 -10.86 6.39 8.38
C LEU A 7 -10.94 5.89 6.93
N MET A 8 -11.93 5.03 6.61
CA MET A 8 -12.17 4.57 5.23
C MET A 8 -12.78 5.66 4.32
N ALA A 9 -13.27 6.77 4.88
CA ALA A 9 -13.83 7.87 4.10
C ALA A 9 -12.76 8.85 3.57
N MET A 10 -11.53 8.83 4.09
CA MET A 10 -10.53 9.88 3.80
C MET A 10 -9.43 9.53 2.78
N SER A 11 -9.40 8.32 2.20
CA SER A 11 -8.37 7.94 1.21
C SER A 11 -8.88 7.59 -0.18
N ARG A 12 -10.01 8.17 -0.60
CA ARG A 12 -10.39 8.15 -2.02
C ARG A 12 -9.60 9.23 -2.76
N PRO A 13 -8.64 8.89 -3.63
CA PRO A 13 -8.14 9.88 -4.56
C PRO A 13 -9.32 10.39 -5.37
N ARG A 14 -9.50 11.71 -5.38
CA ARG A 14 -10.32 12.44 -6.36
C ARG A 14 -9.72 12.18 -7.74
N LEU A 15 -10.01 11.01 -8.33
CA LEU A 15 -10.02 10.91 -9.78
C LEU A 15 -11.18 11.78 -10.22
N GLY A 16 -10.86 12.99 -10.68
CA GLY A 16 -11.76 13.82 -11.44
C GLY A 16 -12.34 12.96 -12.56
N MET A 17 -13.58 12.51 -12.34
CA MET A 17 -14.37 11.85 -13.35
C MET A 17 -14.38 12.77 -14.57
N LEU A 18 -13.78 12.28 -15.64
CA LEU A 18 -14.12 12.64 -17.01
C LEU A 18 -15.65 12.58 -17.13
N GLN A 19 -16.31 13.71 -16.90
CA GLN A 19 -17.69 13.97 -17.30
C GLN A 19 -17.72 14.22 -18.81
N LEU A 20 -17.29 13.24 -19.60
CA LEU A 20 -17.53 13.22 -21.03
C LEU A 20 -18.11 11.86 -21.38
N TRP A 21 -19.28 11.90 -22.03
CA TRP A 21 -20.14 10.80 -22.48
C TRP A 21 -20.89 10.06 -21.35
N CYS A 22 -22.22 9.94 -21.34
CA CYS A 22 -23.23 10.08 -22.39
C CYS A 22 -24.54 10.44 -21.68
N LYS A 23 -24.98 11.70 -21.79
CA LYS A 23 -26.38 12.06 -21.56
C LYS A 23 -27.08 11.96 -22.92
N ASP A 24 -28.26 11.34 -22.90
CA ASP A 24 -29.20 11.17 -24.00
C ASP A 24 -28.87 10.10 -25.05
N SER A 25 -29.34 8.88 -24.74
CA SER A 25 -29.95 8.04 -25.77
C SER A 25 -31.10 7.25 -25.17
N LYS A 26 -32.33 7.77 -25.32
CA LYS A 26 -33.55 6.96 -25.27
C LYS A 26 -33.55 6.04 -26.50
N CYS A 27 -32.78 4.96 -26.43
CA CYS A 27 -32.86 3.87 -27.37
C CYS A 27 -33.51 2.73 -26.59
N ALA A 28 -34.79 2.45 -26.89
CA ALA A 28 -35.44 1.23 -26.44
C ALA A 28 -34.72 0.05 -27.11
N LYS A 29 -33.58 -0.35 -26.52
CA LYS A 29 -32.84 -1.53 -26.94
C LYS A 29 -33.61 -2.73 -26.42
N GLU A 30 -34.29 -3.39 -27.35
CA GLU A 30 -34.74 -4.77 -27.17
C GLU A 30 -33.59 -5.55 -26.50
N LYS A 31 -33.87 -6.21 -25.38
CA LYS A 31 -32.85 -6.92 -24.61
C LYS A 31 -32.42 -8.14 -25.41
N VAL A 32 -31.39 -7.98 -26.24
CA VAL A 32 -30.80 -9.11 -26.96
C VAL A 32 -30.17 -10.04 -25.93
N THR A 33 -30.65 -11.28 -25.91
CA THR A 33 -30.11 -12.31 -25.01
C THR A 33 -28.73 -12.75 -25.52
N TRP A 34 -27.81 -13.08 -24.61
CA TRP A 34 -26.45 -13.53 -24.98
C TRP A 34 -26.46 -14.64 -26.03
N SER A 35 -27.34 -15.64 -25.88
CA SER A 35 -27.47 -16.75 -26.82
C SER A 35 -27.96 -16.31 -28.20
N GLN A 36 -28.83 -15.29 -28.28
CA GLN A 36 -29.33 -14.74 -29.54
C GLN A 36 -28.29 -13.86 -30.24
N PHE A 37 -27.42 -13.19 -29.48
CA PHE A 37 -26.34 -12.37 -30.04
C PHE A 37 -25.25 -13.22 -30.69
N PHE A 38 -24.92 -14.37 -30.10
CA PHE A 38 -23.92 -15.31 -30.62
C PHE A 38 -24.50 -16.37 -31.55
N ASP A 39 -25.78 -16.28 -31.91
CA ASP A 39 -26.34 -17.11 -32.96
C ASP A 39 -25.70 -16.73 -34.30
N SER A 40 -25.26 -17.72 -35.07
CA SER A 40 -24.46 -17.51 -36.28
C SER A 40 -25.17 -16.61 -37.29
N GLU A 41 -26.47 -16.84 -37.51
CA GLU A 41 -27.26 -16.06 -38.46
C GLU A 41 -27.37 -14.60 -38.01
N TYR A 42 -27.59 -14.34 -36.72
CA TYR A 42 -27.74 -13.00 -36.20
C TYR A 42 -26.39 -12.25 -36.11
N PHE A 43 -25.33 -12.93 -35.67
CA PHE A 43 -23.99 -12.37 -35.47
C PHE A 43 -23.37 -11.88 -36.79
N TRP A 44 -23.53 -12.64 -37.88
CA TRP A 44 -22.90 -12.32 -39.16
C TRP A 44 -23.74 -11.42 -40.07
N THR A 45 -25.07 -11.36 -39.88
CA THR A 45 -25.96 -10.62 -40.81
C THR A 45 -26.56 -9.34 -40.25
N LYS A 46 -26.92 -9.30 -38.95
CA LYS A 46 -27.71 -8.20 -38.36
C LYS A 46 -27.00 -7.49 -37.20
N ALA A 47 -26.07 -8.15 -36.52
CA ALA A 47 -25.40 -7.60 -35.35
C ALA A 47 -24.25 -6.63 -35.72
N ASN A 48 -24.09 -5.58 -34.93
CA ASN A 48 -22.88 -4.75 -34.98
C ASN A 48 -21.78 -5.38 -34.12
N VAL A 49 -20.90 -6.15 -34.75
CA VAL A 49 -19.79 -6.86 -34.10
C VAL A 49 -18.56 -5.98 -33.84
N GLY A 50 -18.52 -4.74 -34.35
CA GLY A 50 -17.37 -3.83 -34.24
C GLY A 50 -16.90 -3.60 -32.79
N PRO A 51 -17.79 -3.19 -31.87
CA PRO A 51 -17.44 -3.02 -30.46
C PRO A 51 -16.93 -4.30 -29.79
N PHE A 52 -17.47 -5.46 -30.17
CA PHE A 52 -17.04 -6.75 -29.63
C PHE A 52 -15.58 -7.05 -30.02
N PHE A 53 -15.24 -6.90 -31.30
CA PHE A 53 -13.86 -7.10 -31.75
C PHE A 53 -12.90 -6.02 -31.24
N LEU A 54 -13.35 -4.78 -31.04
CA LEU A 54 -12.55 -3.75 -30.36
C LEU A 54 -12.22 -4.17 -28.92
N VAL A 55 -13.18 -4.70 -28.17
CA VAL A 55 -12.93 -5.25 -26.82
C VAL A 55 -12.00 -6.46 -26.89
N LEU A 56 -12.14 -7.32 -27.91
CA LEU A 56 -11.25 -8.46 -28.10
C LEU A 56 -9.80 -8.01 -28.35
N PHE A 57 -9.58 -7.03 -29.22
CA PHE A 57 -8.25 -6.48 -29.51
C PHE A 57 -7.69 -5.65 -28.36
N THR A 58 -8.53 -4.93 -27.62
CA THR A 58 -8.13 -4.17 -26.43
C THR A 58 -8.13 -5.01 -25.15
N SER A 59 -8.44 -6.31 -25.23
CA SER A 59 -8.43 -7.22 -24.08
C SER A 59 -7.12 -7.21 -23.28
N PRO A 60 -5.90 -7.18 -23.88
CA PRO A 60 -4.67 -7.05 -23.10
C PRO A 60 -4.61 -5.74 -22.31
N PHE A 61 -5.16 -4.63 -22.84
CA PHE A 61 -5.19 -3.34 -22.15
C PHE A 61 -6.06 -3.40 -20.90
N TRP A 62 -7.29 -3.92 -21.02
CA TRP A 62 -8.20 -4.10 -19.88
C TRP A 62 -7.60 -5.04 -18.82
N TYR A 63 -7.03 -6.17 -19.26
CA TYR A 63 -6.41 -7.13 -18.36
C TYR A 63 -5.23 -6.51 -17.59
N GLN A 64 -4.35 -5.78 -18.27
CA GLN A 64 -3.26 -5.07 -17.62
C GLN A 64 -3.76 -3.95 -16.70
N GLY A 65 -4.80 -3.20 -17.10
CA GLY A 65 -5.41 -2.17 -16.27
C GLY A 65 -5.93 -2.70 -14.94
N LEU A 66 -6.64 -3.84 -14.95
CA LEU A 66 -7.11 -4.49 -13.73
C LEU A 66 -5.96 -4.96 -12.84
N LYS A 67 -4.92 -5.58 -13.43
CA LYS A 67 -3.73 -5.99 -12.68
C LYS A 67 -3.02 -4.80 -12.04
N THR A 68 -2.86 -3.70 -12.77
CA THR A 68 -2.23 -2.47 -12.27
C THR A 68 -3.03 -1.90 -11.10
N MET A 69 -4.36 -1.84 -11.18
CA MET A 69 -5.18 -1.39 -10.05
C MET A 69 -5.02 -2.28 -8.82
N TYR A 70 -5.04 -3.60 -9.00
CA TYR A 70 -4.79 -4.54 -7.91
C TYR A 70 -3.38 -4.34 -7.31
N ALA A 71 -2.37 -4.22 -8.16
CA ALA A 71 -0.99 -4.00 -7.77
C ALA A 71 -0.85 -2.69 -6.99
N SER A 72 -1.41 -1.57 -7.46
CA SER A 72 -1.35 -0.28 -6.75
C SER A 72 -1.93 -0.37 -5.34
N CYS A 73 -3.08 -1.00 -5.18
CA CYS A 73 -3.68 -1.25 -3.86
C CYS A 73 -2.79 -2.14 -2.98
N ARG A 74 -2.15 -3.15 -3.58
CA ARG A 74 -1.26 -4.06 -2.85
C ARG A 74 0.04 -3.39 -2.43
N TYR A 75 0.67 -2.62 -3.31
CA TYR A 75 1.90 -1.87 -3.04
C TYR A 75 1.70 -0.82 -1.95
N ARG A 76 0.54 -0.14 -1.90
CA ARG A 76 0.23 0.79 -0.80
C ARG A 76 0.25 0.08 0.56
N LYS A 77 -0.43 -1.07 0.66
CA LYS A 77 -0.44 -1.87 1.89
C LYS A 77 0.94 -2.45 2.22
N LEU A 78 1.72 -2.81 1.20
CA LEU A 78 3.07 -3.34 1.39
C LEU A 78 4.00 -2.27 1.95
N ASN A 79 3.99 -1.06 1.38
CA ASN A 79 4.78 0.07 1.84
C ASN A 79 4.47 0.45 3.30
N GLU A 80 3.18 0.49 3.66
CA GLU A 80 2.78 0.72 5.06
C GLU A 80 3.34 -0.37 6.00
N ARG A 81 3.29 -1.64 5.58
CA ARG A 81 3.84 -2.75 6.37
C ARG A 81 5.36 -2.69 6.49
N GLU A 82 6.05 -2.31 5.43
CA GLU A 82 7.51 -2.18 5.42
C GLU A 82 7.97 -1.08 6.37
N ILE A 83 7.37 0.11 6.31
CA ILE A 83 7.68 1.21 7.23
C ILE A 83 7.43 0.81 8.69
N ILE A 84 6.32 0.10 8.94
CA ILE A 84 6.00 -0.36 10.30
C ILE A 84 7.01 -1.43 10.76
N SER A 85 7.37 -2.36 9.88
CA SER A 85 8.36 -3.41 10.18
C SER A 85 9.73 -2.83 10.51
N ASP A 86 10.18 -1.82 9.76
CA ASP A 86 11.44 -1.13 9.98
C ASP A 86 11.46 -0.42 11.35
N ARG A 87 10.36 0.27 11.69
CA ARG A 87 10.22 0.90 13.02
C ARG A 87 10.21 -0.10 14.16
N TYR A 88 9.61 -1.27 13.98
CA TYR A 88 9.68 -2.33 14.99
C TYR A 88 11.09 -2.91 15.13
N THR A 89 11.84 -2.99 14.03
CA THR A 89 13.24 -3.44 14.06
C THR A 89 14.09 -2.45 14.83
N TRP A 90 13.96 -1.16 14.52
CA TRP A 90 14.61 -0.09 15.27
C TRP A 90 14.25 -0.12 16.76
N LEU A 91 12.96 -0.29 17.08
CA LEU A 91 12.50 -0.37 18.47
C LEU A 91 13.10 -1.58 19.19
N HIS A 92 13.20 -2.72 18.51
CA HIS A 92 13.80 -3.93 19.07
C HIS A 92 15.27 -3.70 19.44
N GLU A 93 16.05 -3.09 18.56
CA GLU A 93 17.45 -2.73 18.83
C GLU A 93 17.58 -1.77 20.02
N ARG A 94 16.72 -0.75 20.10
CA ARG A 94 16.70 0.19 21.24
C ARG A 94 16.35 -0.49 22.55
N MET A 95 15.39 -1.41 22.56
CA MET A 95 15.05 -2.16 23.76
C MET A 95 16.22 -3.01 24.25
N LEU A 96 16.97 -3.63 23.33
CA LEU A 96 18.17 -4.38 23.70
C LEU A 96 19.26 -3.47 24.27
N GLU A 97 19.47 -2.29 23.69
CA GLU A 97 20.40 -1.29 24.24
C GLU A 97 19.99 -0.85 25.65
N ASP A 98 18.70 -0.57 25.88
CA ASP A 98 18.17 -0.19 27.20
C ASP A 98 18.33 -1.32 28.23
N GLU A 99 18.12 -2.58 27.82
CA GLU A 99 18.32 -3.75 28.68
C GLU A 99 19.80 -3.91 29.07
N VAL A 100 20.70 -3.74 28.11
CA VAL A 100 22.16 -3.79 28.34
C VAL A 100 22.60 -2.63 29.22
N GLU A 101 22.12 -1.40 28.96
CA GLU A 101 22.43 -0.23 29.80
C GLU A 101 21.94 -0.45 31.23
N ARG A 102 20.72 -0.96 31.41
CA ARG A 102 20.18 -1.28 32.73
C ARG A 102 21.02 -2.32 33.46
N ALA A 103 21.53 -3.34 32.76
CA ALA A 103 22.43 -4.34 33.34
C ALA A 103 23.79 -3.73 33.70
N LEU A 104 24.38 -2.90 32.83
CA LEU A 104 25.65 -2.21 33.08
C LEU A 104 25.57 -1.27 34.29
N LEU A 105 24.44 -0.59 34.47
CA LEU A 105 24.22 0.30 35.61
C LEU A 105 24.22 -0.43 36.97
N GLN A 106 23.91 -1.74 37.01
CA GLN A 106 24.00 -2.53 38.24
C GLN A 106 25.44 -2.76 38.70
N HIS A 107 26.41 -2.65 37.79
CA HIS A 107 27.83 -2.79 38.11
C HIS A 107 28.49 -1.48 38.54
N VAL A 108 27.74 -0.37 38.59
CA VAL A 108 28.25 0.92 39.03
C VAL A 108 28.44 0.90 40.56
N PRO A 109 29.58 1.38 41.08
CA PRO A 109 29.82 1.41 42.52
C PRO A 109 28.84 2.34 43.24
N ALA A 110 28.55 2.04 44.51
CA ALA A 110 27.71 2.89 45.36
C ALA A 110 28.32 4.30 45.48
N GLY A 111 27.58 5.32 45.04
CA GLY A 111 28.06 6.71 44.94
C GLY A 111 28.43 7.17 43.52
N GLY A 112 28.41 6.26 42.54
CA GLY A 112 28.68 6.58 41.13
C GLY A 112 30.17 6.66 40.79
N PHE A 113 30.47 7.10 39.57
CA PHE A 113 31.85 7.33 39.14
C PHE A 113 32.34 8.71 39.60
N ASP A 114 33.56 8.76 40.15
CA ASP A 114 34.24 10.02 40.42
C ASP A 114 34.70 10.66 39.11
N LYS A 115 33.94 11.65 38.63
CA LYS A 115 34.22 12.38 37.38
C LYS A 115 35.34 13.42 37.53
N SER A 116 35.84 13.67 38.75
CA SER A 116 36.86 14.67 39.03
C SER A 116 38.29 14.14 38.86
N ARG A 117 38.48 12.82 38.91
CA ARG A 117 39.77 12.14 38.81
C ARG A 117 39.80 11.24 37.57
N PRO A 118 40.99 10.98 36.98
CA PRO A 118 41.10 9.99 35.92
C PRO A 118 40.76 8.59 36.47
N GLY A 119 39.93 7.84 35.75
CA GLY A 119 39.53 6.49 36.15
C GLY A 119 40.71 5.49 36.24
N LEU A 120 41.79 5.76 35.50
CA LEU A 120 43.05 5.02 35.59
C LEU A 120 44.23 6.01 35.55
N ILE A 121 45.10 5.97 36.57
CA ILE A 121 46.38 6.68 36.58
C ILE A 121 47.45 5.71 36.08
N LEU A 122 47.98 5.98 34.88
CA LEU A 122 48.96 5.12 34.20
C LEU A 122 50.39 5.67 34.22
N GLY A 123 50.69 6.64 35.09
CA GLY A 123 52.04 7.19 35.25
C GLY A 123 52.14 8.21 36.38
N PRO A 124 53.38 8.55 36.80
CA PRO A 124 53.61 9.55 37.83
C PRO A 124 53.37 10.98 37.29
N SER A 125 52.69 11.81 38.08
CA SER A 125 52.60 13.26 37.85
C SER A 125 53.78 13.96 38.54
N ALA A 126 54.98 13.80 37.98
CA ALA A 126 56.17 14.52 38.42
C ALA A 126 56.40 15.75 37.52
N LEU A 127 56.54 16.93 38.14
CA LEU A 127 57.08 18.16 37.57
C LEU A 127 58.46 18.40 38.19
#